data_AF-A0A1G3LBU6-F1
#
_entry.id   AF-A0A1G3LBU6-F1
#
_cell.length_a   1.000
_cell.length_b   1.000
_cell.length_c   1.000
_cell.angle_alpha   90.00
_cell.angle_beta   90.00
_cell.angle_gamma   90.00
#
_symmetry.space_group_name_H-M   'P 1'
#
loop_
_entity.id
_entity.type
_entity.pdbx_description
1 polymer ?
#
loop_
_entity_poly.entity_id
_entity_poly.type
_entity_poly.pdbx_seq_one_letter_code
_entity_poly.pdbx_strand_id
1 'polypeptide(L)'
;SIDGIVEHMAWAIVLWLKRFSSFGSYPCLQASELVTRPLDAIRDDVRGDRVKAAALLRGADALLGRFVDELPAQEFERRVKYQTTDGQPFERTLWHTIMQVLNHGTHHRGEISAILDMNGVSNDFNGFTTYMP
;
A
#
# COMPACT_ATOMS: atom_id res chain seq x y z
N SER A 1 -2.95 -14.86 -9.78
CA SER A 1 -1.56 -15.20 -10.14
C SER A 1 -0.63 -14.31 -9.33
N ILE A 2 0.67 -14.64 -9.24
CA ILE A 2 1.65 -13.76 -8.56
C ILE A 2 1.66 -12.37 -9.20
N ASP A 3 1.70 -12.30 -10.54
CA ASP A 3 1.70 -11.00 -11.25
C ASP A 3 0.44 -10.17 -10.94
N GLY A 4 -0.74 -10.79 -10.91
CA GLY A 4 -1.99 -10.09 -10.57
C GLY A 4 -2.02 -9.58 -9.13
N ILE A 5 -1.42 -10.32 -8.19
CA ILE A 5 -1.28 -9.87 -6.79
C ILE A 5 -0.33 -8.67 -6.71
N VAL A 6 0.81 -8.73 -7.40
CA VAL A 6 1.77 -7.61 -7.43
C VAL A 6 1.14 -6.35 -8.05
N GLU A 7 0.42 -6.51 -9.16
CA GLU A 7 -0.32 -5.41 -9.80
C GLU A 7 -1.36 -4.80 -8.85
N HIS A 8 -2.17 -5.65 -8.20
CA HIS A 8 -3.16 -5.23 -7.20
C HIS A 8 -2.53 -4.45 -6.06
N MET A 9 -1.49 -4.99 -5.43
CA MET A 9 -0.80 -4.32 -4.33
C MET A 9 -0.22 -2.98 -4.77
N ALA A 10 0.35 -2.89 -5.98
CA ALA A 10 1.00 -1.68 -6.48
C ALA A 10 0.05 -0.48 -6.58
N TRP A 11 -1.15 -0.65 -7.15
CA TRP A 11 -2.11 0.47 -7.19
C TRP A 11 -2.88 0.62 -5.86
N ALA A 12 -3.06 -0.44 -5.08
CA ALA A 12 -3.77 -0.36 -3.80
C ALA A 12 -3.03 0.49 -2.76
N ILE A 13 -1.70 0.38 -2.67
CA ILE A 13 -0.91 1.23 -1.78
C ILE A 13 -0.95 2.71 -2.23
N VAL A 14 -0.95 2.97 -3.54
CA VAL A 14 -1.09 4.32 -4.09
C VAL A 14 -2.45 4.93 -3.77
N LEU A 15 -3.53 4.15 -3.88
CA LEU A 15 -4.86 4.57 -3.44
C LEU A 15 -4.87 5.00 -1.96
N TRP A 16 -4.16 4.26 -1.10
CA TRP A 16 -4.03 4.63 0.31
C TRP A 16 -3.19 5.89 0.53
N LEU A 17 -2.08 6.07 -0.18
CA LEU A 17 -1.27 7.29 -0.14
C LEU A 17 -2.09 8.53 -0.54
N LYS A 18 -2.97 8.40 -1.54
CA LYS A 18 -3.93 9.44 -1.93
C LYS A 18 -4.96 9.76 -0.84
N ARG A 19 -5.39 8.74 -0.07
CA ARG A 19 -6.26 8.97 1.09
C ARG A 19 -5.47 9.65 2.21
N PHE A 20 -4.25 9.23 2.50
CA PHE A 20 -3.42 9.88 3.49
C PHE A 20 -3.16 11.34 3.15
N SER A 21 -2.92 11.68 1.88
CA SER A 21 -2.76 13.07 1.45
C SER A 21 -4.02 13.93 1.61
N SER A 22 -5.21 13.33 1.73
CA SER A 22 -6.45 14.09 2.01
C SER A 22 -6.73 14.27 3.49
N PHE A 23 -5.98 13.61 4.38
CA PHE A 23 -6.18 13.68 5.83
C PHE A 23 -5.49 14.87 6.49
N GLY A 24 -4.59 15.55 5.78
CA GLY A 24 -3.75 16.61 6.30
C GLY A 24 -2.77 17.13 5.24
N SER A 25 -1.76 17.88 5.69
CA SER A 25 -0.70 18.42 4.83
C SER A 25 0.61 17.74 5.16
N TYR A 26 1.04 16.84 4.27
CA TYR A 26 2.26 16.04 4.43
C TYR A 26 3.20 16.35 3.26
N PRO A 27 4.33 17.05 3.49
CA PRO A 27 5.24 17.47 2.42
C PRO A 27 5.67 16.32 1.50
N CYS A 28 6.00 15.13 2.03
CA CYS A 28 6.39 14.00 1.21
C CYS A 28 5.28 13.52 0.25
N LEU A 29 4.01 13.61 0.66
CA LEU A 29 2.87 13.18 -0.15
C LEU A 29 2.49 14.25 -1.18
N GLN A 30 2.51 15.52 -0.81
CA GLN A 30 2.12 16.63 -1.71
C GLN A 30 3.08 16.80 -2.89
N ALA A 31 4.37 16.52 -2.69
CA ALA A 31 5.37 16.60 -3.74
C ALA A 31 5.41 15.36 -4.67
N SER A 32 4.62 14.32 -4.37
CA SER A 32 4.72 13.04 -5.07
C SER A 32 3.76 12.94 -6.26
N GLU A 33 4.31 12.62 -7.44
CA GLU A 33 3.51 12.32 -8.63
C GLU A 33 2.57 11.12 -8.44
N LEU A 34 2.92 10.16 -7.56
CA LEU A 34 2.04 9.03 -7.24
C LEU A 34 0.71 9.50 -6.62
N VAL A 35 0.75 10.61 -5.89
CA VAL A 35 -0.41 11.19 -5.21
C VAL A 35 -1.19 12.11 -6.14
N THR A 36 -0.53 12.86 -7.04
CA THR A 36 -1.21 13.84 -7.90
C THR A 36 -1.81 13.23 -9.18
N ARG A 37 -1.24 12.15 -9.72
CA ARG A 37 -1.73 11.51 -10.96
C ARG A 37 -3.06 10.76 -10.76
N PRO A 38 -4.01 10.73 -11.71
CA PRO A 38 -5.24 9.95 -11.57
C PRO A 38 -4.95 8.45 -11.32
N LEU A 39 -5.71 7.81 -10.43
CA LEU A 39 -5.48 6.41 -10.07
C LEU A 39 -5.67 5.46 -11.26
N ASP A 40 -6.64 5.73 -12.14
CA ASP A 40 -6.88 4.88 -13.32
C ASP A 40 -5.71 4.95 -14.31
N ALA A 41 -5.07 6.11 -14.48
CA ALA A 41 -3.86 6.22 -15.29
C ALA A 41 -2.70 5.39 -14.70
N ILE A 42 -2.58 5.35 -13.37
CA ILE A 42 -1.58 4.50 -12.69
C ILE A 42 -1.89 3.01 -12.90
N ARG A 43 -3.17 2.62 -12.82
CA ARG A 43 -3.60 1.25 -13.07
C ARG A 43 -3.32 0.81 -14.50
N ASP A 44 -3.60 1.67 -15.48
CA ASP A 44 -3.35 1.37 -16.89
C ASP A 44 -1.85 1.29 -17.22
N ASP A 45 -1.01 2.12 -16.59
CA ASP A 45 0.45 2.11 -16.78
C ASP A 45 1.11 0.78 -16.38
N VAL A 46 0.61 0.12 -15.33
CA VAL A 46 1.18 -1.11 -14.78
C VAL A 46 0.49 -2.38 -15.26
N ARG A 47 -0.66 -2.25 -15.94
CA ARG A 47 -1.51 -3.38 -16.35
C ARG A 47 -0.71 -4.37 -17.20
N GLY A 48 -0.59 -5.60 -16.71
CA GLY A 48 0.13 -6.67 -17.40
C GLY A 48 1.65 -6.49 -17.49
N ASP A 49 2.22 -5.48 -16.81
CA ASP A 49 3.66 -5.20 -16.77
C ASP A 49 4.18 -5.37 -15.33
N ARG A 50 4.63 -6.59 -15.02
CA ARG A 50 5.16 -6.94 -13.69
C ARG A 50 6.37 -6.10 -13.27
N VAL A 51 7.18 -5.62 -14.23
CA VAL A 51 8.39 -4.84 -13.92
C VAL A 51 7.95 -3.46 -13.43
N LYS A 52 7.01 -2.83 -14.14
CA LYS A 52 6.43 -1.56 -13.72
C LYS A 52 5.62 -1.69 -12.43
N ALA A 53 4.81 -2.73 -12.29
CA ALA A 53 4.04 -2.98 -11.07
C ALA A 53 4.96 -3.13 -9.84
N ALA A 54 6.03 -3.93 -9.95
CA ALA A 54 6.98 -4.10 -8.86
C ALA A 54 7.77 -2.81 -8.56
N ALA A 55 8.13 -2.03 -9.57
CA ALA A 55 8.77 -0.73 -9.38
C ALA A 55 7.84 0.28 -8.69
N LEU A 56 6.57 0.33 -9.09
CA LEU A 56 5.55 1.17 -8.48
C LEU A 56 5.34 0.78 -7.01
N LEU A 57 5.19 -0.51 -6.72
CA LEU A 57 5.03 -1.02 -5.36
C LEU A 57 6.19 -0.59 -4.45
N ARG A 58 7.44 -0.78 -4.90
CA ARG A 58 8.62 -0.33 -4.13
C ARG A 58 8.65 1.17 -3.91
N GLY A 59 8.34 1.96 -4.93
CA GLY A 59 8.32 3.43 -4.83
C GLY A 59 7.23 3.93 -3.88
N ALA A 60 6.05 3.32 -3.93
CA ALA A 60 4.95 3.63 -3.04
C ALA A 60 5.19 3.18 -1.59
N ASP A 61 5.80 2.02 -1.38
CA ASP A 61 6.20 1.53 -0.05
C ASP A 61 7.23 2.46 0.60
N ALA A 62 8.26 2.87 -0.15
CA ALA A 62 9.23 3.85 0.32
C ALA A 62 8.59 5.21 0.65
N LEU A 63 7.54 5.62 -0.09
CA LEU A 63 6.79 6.85 0.22
C LEU A 63 5.90 6.69 1.46
N LEU A 64 5.32 5.51 1.68
CA LEU A 64 4.58 5.20 2.91
C LEU A 64 5.48 5.31 4.13
N GLY A 65 6.72 4.78 4.06
CA GLY A 65 7.72 4.95 5.13
C GLY A 65 7.98 6.41 5.46
N ARG A 66 8.28 7.24 4.44
CA ARG A 66 8.48 8.69 4.65
C ARG A 66 7.26 9.40 5.23
N PHE A 67 6.07 9.02 4.80
CA PHE A 67 4.83 9.57 5.37
C PHE A 67 4.72 9.23 6.87
N VAL A 68 4.99 7.99 7.26
CA VAL A 68 4.96 7.58 8.67
C VAL A 68 6.03 8.32 9.48
N ASP A 69 7.22 8.54 8.93
CA ASP A 69 8.29 9.30 9.57
C ASP A 69 7.93 10.79 9.79
N GLU A 70 7.06 11.36 8.95
CA GLU A 70 6.56 12.73 9.11
C GLU A 70 5.47 12.86 10.19
N LEU A 71 4.89 11.77 10.69
CA LEU A 71 3.76 11.82 11.65
C LEU A 71 4.24 12.01 13.09
N PRO A 72 3.84 13.10 13.77
CA PRO A 72 3.95 13.19 15.22
C PRO A 72 3.15 12.08 15.91
N ALA A 73 3.62 11.60 17.06
CA ALA A 73 2.97 10.51 17.80
C ALA A 73 1.46 10.77 18.08
N GLN A 74 1.05 12.03 18.28
CA GLN A 74 -0.35 12.36 18.55
C GLN A 74 -1.26 12.24 17.31
N GLU A 75 -0.71 12.35 16.09
CA GLU A 75 -1.50 12.22 14.85
C GLU A 75 -2.07 10.81 14.70
N PHE A 76 -1.40 9.79 15.23
CA PHE A 76 -1.85 8.40 15.12
C PHE A 76 -3.23 8.19 15.74
N GLU A 77 -3.59 8.92 16.80
CA GLU A 77 -4.90 8.83 17.47
C GLU A 77 -6.00 9.68 16.81
N ARG A 78 -5.65 10.53 15.84
CA ARG A 78 -6.60 11.40 15.17
C ARG A 78 -7.62 10.60 14.34
N ARG A 79 -8.86 11.09 14.31
CA ARG A 79 -9.93 10.57 13.45
C ARG A 79 -9.78 11.12 12.02
N VAL A 80 -9.81 10.24 11.04
CA VAL A 80 -9.72 10.54 9.61
C VAL A 80 -10.96 10.05 8.88
N LYS A 81 -11.42 10.85 7.92
CA LYS A 81 -12.61 10.57 7.11
C LYS A 81 -12.20 10.34 5.66
N TYR A 82 -12.74 9.32 5.03
CA TYR A 82 -12.55 9.03 3.61
C TYR A 82 -13.77 8.34 3.03
N GLN A 83 -13.80 8.22 1.71
CA GLN A 83 -14.76 7.37 1.02
C GLN A 83 -14.13 6.02 0.67
N THR A 84 -14.88 4.96 0.95
CA THR A 84 -14.59 3.62 0.44
C THR A 84 -14.64 3.61 -1.09
N THR A 85 -14.16 2.54 -1.71
CA THR A 85 -14.14 2.45 -3.19
C THR A 85 -15.54 2.39 -3.81
N ASP A 86 -16.55 1.99 -3.05
CA ASP A 86 -17.98 2.03 -3.39
C ASP A 86 -18.66 3.36 -2.98
N GLY A 87 -17.89 4.37 -2.58
CA GLY A 87 -18.36 5.73 -2.33
C GLY A 87 -18.98 5.98 -0.96
N GLN A 88 -18.99 4.98 -0.06
CA GLN A 88 -19.57 5.13 1.27
C GLN A 88 -18.67 5.96 2.19
N PRO A 89 -19.22 6.89 2.98
CA PRO A 89 -18.44 7.65 3.95
C PRO A 89 -17.95 6.71 5.05
N PHE A 90 -16.69 6.87 5.43
CA PHE A 90 -16.07 6.06 6.46
C PHE A 90 -15.18 6.92 7.34
N GLU A 91 -15.14 6.58 8.63
CA GLU A 91 -14.28 7.27 9.60
C GLU A 91 -13.57 6.26 10.49
N ARG A 92 -12.26 6.40 10.64
CA ARG A 92 -11.42 5.58 11.52
C ARG A 92 -10.32 6.42 12.15
N THR A 93 -9.68 5.87 13.17
CA THR A 93 -8.44 6.42 13.71
C THR A 93 -7.29 6.20 12.72
N LEU A 94 -6.38 7.16 12.57
CA LEU A 94 -5.31 7.12 11.57
C LEU A 94 -4.45 5.86 11.70
N TRP A 95 -4.08 5.44 12.91
CA TRP A 95 -3.30 4.21 13.05
C TRP A 95 -4.03 2.96 12.55
N HIS A 96 -5.38 2.90 12.65
CA HIS A 96 -6.16 1.78 12.11
C HIS A 96 -6.02 1.68 10.59
N THR A 97 -5.97 2.81 9.89
CA THR A 97 -5.85 2.83 8.43
C THR A 97 -4.45 2.45 7.97
N ILE A 98 -3.41 2.85 8.71
CA ILE A 98 -2.03 2.39 8.49
C ILE A 98 -1.94 0.87 8.72
N MET A 99 -2.49 0.38 9.84
CA MET A 99 -2.54 -1.06 10.11
C MET A 99 -3.28 -1.85 9.05
N GLN A 100 -4.36 -1.28 8.48
CA GLN A 100 -5.06 -1.91 7.36
C GLN A 100 -4.15 -2.11 6.14
N VAL A 101 -3.29 -1.13 5.81
CA VAL A 101 -2.32 -1.26 4.70
C VAL A 101 -1.32 -2.38 4.97
N LEU A 102 -0.75 -2.42 6.18
CA LEU A 102 0.24 -3.43 6.58
C LEU A 102 -0.36 -4.84 6.61
N ASN A 103 -1.58 -4.98 7.15
CA ASN A 103 -2.29 -6.26 7.19
C ASN A 103 -2.69 -6.73 5.79
N HIS A 104 -3.12 -5.83 4.91
CA HIS A 104 -3.41 -6.14 3.51
C HIS A 104 -2.16 -6.65 2.77
N GLY A 105 -1.00 -6.03 3.01
CA GLY A 105 0.28 -6.53 2.47
C GLY A 105 0.64 -7.93 2.99
N THR A 106 0.43 -8.19 4.29
CA THR A 106 0.65 -9.52 4.88
C THR A 106 -0.27 -10.58 4.28
N HIS A 107 -1.55 -10.26 4.09
CA HIS A 107 -2.52 -11.15 3.45
C HIS A 107 -2.07 -11.59 2.05
N HIS A 108 -1.73 -10.64 1.18
CA HIS A 108 -1.30 -10.93 -0.19
C HIS A 108 0.07 -11.61 -0.30
N ARG A 109 0.99 -11.33 0.62
CA ARG A 109 2.22 -12.13 0.76
C ARG A 109 1.94 -13.58 1.12
N GLY A 110 0.95 -13.83 1.97
CA GLY A 110 0.46 -15.17 2.27
C GLY A 110 -0.09 -15.89 1.03
N GLU A 111 -0.85 -15.20 0.18
CA GLU A 111 -1.31 -15.76 -1.09
C GLU A 111 -0.16 -16.11 -2.05
N ILE A 112 0.85 -15.24 -2.15
CA ILE A 112 2.05 -15.51 -2.96
C ILE A 112 2.81 -16.73 -2.41
N SER A 113 2.99 -16.80 -1.10
CA SER A 113 3.63 -17.93 -0.41
C SER A 113 2.92 -19.24 -0.74
N ALA A 114 1.60 -19.28 -0.61
CA ALA A 114 0.81 -20.47 -0.96
C ALA A 114 0.95 -20.87 -2.44
N ILE A 115 0.96 -19.91 -3.37
CA ILE A 115 1.17 -20.20 -4.79
C ILE A 115 2.55 -20.81 -5.02
N LEU A 116 3.60 -20.29 -4.38
CA LEU A 116 4.96 -20.81 -4.53
C LEU A 116 5.09 -22.23 -3.95
N ASP A 117 4.48 -22.49 -2.79
CA ASP A 117 4.44 -23.82 -2.18
C ASP A 117 3.77 -24.84 -3.10
N MET A 118 2.63 -24.47 -3.72
CA MET A 118 1.94 -25.31 -4.71
C MET A 118 2.79 -25.63 -5.94
N ASN A 119 3.81 -24.82 -6.23
CA ASN A 119 4.77 -25.02 -7.33
C ASN A 119 6.10 -25.62 -6.86
N GLY A 120 6.22 -26.03 -5.60
CA GLY A 120 7.45 -26.61 -5.04
C GLY A 120 8.59 -25.61 -4.89
N VAL A 121 8.30 -24.31 -4.85
CA VAL A 121 9.30 -23.24 -4.68
C VAL A 121 9.38 -22.84 -3.21
N SER A 122 10.48 -23.19 -2.56
CA SER A 122 10.74 -22.80 -1.16
C SER A 122 10.70 -21.28 -0.98
N ASN A 123 10.03 -20.81 0.06
CA ASN A 123 9.89 -19.40 0.38
C ASN A 123 9.66 -19.18 1.89
N ASP A 124 9.89 -17.96 2.36
CA ASP A 124 9.58 -17.51 3.73
C ASP A 124 8.92 -16.12 3.71
N PHE A 125 7.97 -15.95 2.76
CA PHE A 125 7.30 -14.67 2.55
C PHE A 125 6.17 -14.42 3.54
N ASN A 126 5.88 -15.32 4.47
CA ASN A 126 4.87 -15.14 5.52
C ASN A 126 5.49 -15.13 6.93
N GLY A 127 6.77 -15.50 7.08
CA GLY A 127 7.47 -15.48 8.35
C GLY A 127 7.77 -14.06 8.82
N PHE A 128 7.52 -13.82 10.11
CA PHE A 128 7.91 -12.59 10.79
C PHE A 128 9.44 -12.52 11.01
N THR A 129 10.10 -13.67 11.07
CA THR A 129 11.54 -13.82 11.33
C THR A 129 12.42 -13.36 10.18
N THR A 130 11.89 -13.25 8.96
CA THR A 130 12.66 -12.88 7.75
C THR A 130 12.95 -11.37 7.65
N TYR A 131 12.26 -10.54 8.45
CA TYR A 131 12.24 -9.07 8.28
C TYR A 131 12.81 -8.29 9.46
N MET A 132 13.21 -8.95 10.54
CA MET A 132 13.92 -8.32 11.65
C MET A 132 15.34 -8.91 11.73
N PRO A 133 16.39 -8.09 11.63
CA PRO A 133 17.77 -8.54 11.83
C PRO A 133 18.03 -9.01 13.27
#